data_AF-K9RZS7-F1
#
_entry.id   AF-K9RZS7-F1
#
_cell.length_a   1.000
_cell.length_b   1.000
_cell.length_c   1.000
_cell.angle_alpha   90.00
_cell.angle_beta   90.00
_cell.angle_gamma   90.00
#
_symmetry.space_group_name_H-M   'P 1'
#
loop_
_entity.id
_entity.type
_entity.pdbx_description
1 polymer ?
#
loop_
_entity_poly.entity_id
_entity_poly.type
_entity_poly.pdbx_seq_one_letter_code
_entity_poly.pdbx_strand_id
1 'polypeptide(L)'
;MMPLSLERNIQPDIIYPDSDGQPMAENTLQFKWIILIKENLECLFADDPNVFVAGDLLWYPVKGQPEIRVTPDAMAAFGRPKGYWGSYQQWEEGNIAPQVVVEVLSPGSTATEVNRKLAFYDRYLTSETLEINDPNGQRFQTMIEMRQNLAIATQQAEAERLRAEQERERAEQLRTKLLELGVDPESGSDFDDHSLSQSLRSEHILQDFFRVI
;
A
#
# COMPACT_ATOMS: atom_id res chain seq x y z
N MET A 1 53.61 10.26 -38.39
CA MET A 1 52.19 9.86 -38.44
C MET A 1 52.01 8.80 -37.36
N MET A 2 51.38 9.15 -36.24
CA MET A 2 51.11 8.23 -35.12
C MET A 2 49.74 7.57 -35.34
N PRO A 3 49.57 6.26 -35.11
CA PRO A 3 48.25 5.66 -35.12
C PRO A 3 47.47 6.08 -33.86
N LEU A 4 46.24 6.53 -34.06
CA LEU A 4 45.26 6.72 -32.99
C LEU A 4 44.87 5.33 -32.45
N SER A 5 45.35 5.00 -31.25
CA SER A 5 44.84 3.87 -30.48
C SER A 5 43.41 4.18 -30.08
N LEU A 6 42.46 3.44 -30.64
CA LEU A 6 41.06 3.46 -30.21
C LEU A 6 41.02 2.81 -28.82
N GLU A 7 41.02 3.61 -27.76
CA GLU A 7 40.77 3.11 -26.41
C GLU A 7 39.36 2.49 -26.40
N ARG A 8 39.30 1.16 -26.41
CA ARG A 8 38.07 0.45 -26.03
C ARG A 8 37.77 0.86 -24.61
N ASN A 9 36.66 1.58 -24.43
CA ASN A 9 36.08 1.87 -23.13
C ASN A 9 35.60 0.53 -22.53
N ILE A 10 36.49 -0.18 -21.84
CA ILE A 10 36.17 -1.41 -21.11
C ILE A 10 35.52 -0.96 -19.81
N GLN A 11 34.23 -0.63 -19.85
CA GLN A 11 33.45 -0.64 -18.62
C GLN A 11 33.34 -2.10 -18.17
N PRO A 12 33.66 -2.43 -16.91
CA PRO A 12 33.47 -3.78 -16.41
C PRO A 12 32.00 -4.16 -16.56
N ASP A 13 31.74 -5.39 -16.98
CA ASP A 13 30.37 -5.92 -17.06
C ASP A 13 29.71 -5.81 -15.68
N ILE A 14 28.65 -5.02 -15.60
CA ILE A 14 27.87 -4.83 -14.37
C ILE A 14 27.19 -6.15 -14.05
N ILE A 15 27.43 -6.68 -12.85
CA ILE A 15 26.87 -7.95 -12.39
C ILE A 15 25.53 -7.70 -11.69
N TYR A 16 24.51 -8.48 -12.07
CA TYR A 16 23.21 -8.54 -11.41
C TYR A 16 23.10 -9.89 -10.70
N PRO A 17 23.24 -9.93 -9.35
CA PRO A 17 23.13 -11.18 -8.61
C PRO A 17 21.73 -11.79 -8.66
N ASP A 18 21.66 -13.13 -8.66
CA ASP A 18 20.39 -13.85 -8.57
C ASP A 18 19.92 -14.06 -7.11
N SER A 19 20.71 -13.63 -6.13
CA SER A 19 20.39 -13.72 -4.70
C SER A 19 20.89 -12.50 -3.93
N ASP A 20 20.17 -12.12 -2.89
CA ASP A 20 20.58 -11.11 -1.89
C ASP A 20 21.19 -11.72 -0.63
N GLY A 21 21.31 -13.05 -0.57
CA GLY A 21 21.82 -13.81 0.57
C GLY A 21 20.87 -13.90 1.77
N GLN A 22 19.64 -13.40 1.66
CA GLN A 22 18.60 -13.52 2.68
C GLN A 22 17.83 -14.85 2.54
N PRO A 23 17.23 -15.37 3.62
CA PRO A 23 16.29 -16.47 3.51
C PRO A 23 14.99 -15.99 2.84
N MET A 24 14.34 -16.87 2.08
CA MET A 24 13.03 -16.60 1.48
C MET A 24 11.93 -16.23 2.49
N ALA A 25 12.02 -16.73 3.73
CA ALA A 25 11.03 -16.48 4.77
C ALA A 25 11.64 -16.50 6.17
N GLU A 26 11.05 -15.73 7.10
CA GLU A 26 11.44 -15.66 8.50
C GLU A 26 10.92 -16.86 9.31
N ASN A 27 9.73 -17.37 8.99
CA ASN A 27 9.09 -18.47 9.70
C ASN A 27 8.24 -19.36 8.78
N THR A 28 7.81 -20.51 9.32
CA THR A 28 7.06 -21.53 8.57
C THR A 28 5.68 -21.07 8.11
N LEU A 29 5.05 -20.13 8.82
CA LEU A 29 3.74 -19.59 8.45
C LEU A 29 3.86 -18.63 7.27
N GLN A 30 4.83 -17.72 7.30
CA GLN A 30 5.14 -16.84 6.18
C GLN A 30 5.50 -17.66 4.94
N PHE A 31 6.43 -18.61 5.07
CA PHE A 31 6.81 -19.52 3.98
C PHE A 31 5.59 -20.21 3.36
N LYS A 32 4.68 -20.75 4.19
CA LYS A 32 3.47 -21.41 3.72
C LYS A 32 2.60 -20.47 2.88
N TRP A 33 2.41 -19.23 3.32
CA TRP A 33 1.61 -18.24 2.60
C TRP A 33 2.25 -17.83 1.27
N ILE A 34 3.57 -17.61 1.25
CA ILE A 34 4.32 -17.31 0.03
C ILE A 34 4.09 -18.40 -1.02
N ILE A 35 4.28 -19.67 -0.64
CA ILE A 35 4.08 -20.82 -1.54
C ILE A 35 2.62 -20.90 -2.00
N LEU A 36 1.65 -20.79 -1.08
CA LEU A 36 0.24 -20.86 -1.44
C LEU A 36 -0.13 -19.80 -2.48
N ILE A 37 0.28 -18.55 -2.26
CA ILE A 37 -0.06 -17.45 -3.15
C ILE A 37 0.60 -17.66 -4.52
N LYS A 38 1.90 -17.93 -4.55
CA LYS A 38 2.65 -18.18 -5.79
C LYS A 38 2.03 -19.33 -6.57
N GLU A 39 1.78 -20.48 -5.95
CA GLU A 39 1.23 -21.66 -6.63
C GLU A 39 -0.23 -21.45 -7.07
N ASN A 40 -1.02 -20.66 -6.33
CA ASN A 40 -2.36 -20.29 -6.80
C ASN A 40 -2.30 -19.37 -8.04
N LEU A 41 -1.34 -18.46 -8.13
CA LEU A 41 -1.13 -17.66 -9.34
C LEU A 41 -0.70 -18.54 -10.53
N GLU A 42 0.18 -19.53 -10.31
CA GLU A 42 0.55 -20.52 -11.34
C GLU A 42 -0.66 -21.32 -11.82
N CYS A 43 -1.51 -21.78 -10.91
CA CYS A 43 -2.75 -22.49 -11.26
C CYS A 43 -3.74 -21.58 -12.00
N LEU A 44 -3.91 -20.34 -11.55
CA LEU A 44 -4.83 -19.38 -12.16
C LEU A 44 -4.45 -19.10 -13.62
N PHE A 45 -3.16 -19.04 -13.92
CA PHE A 45 -2.64 -18.78 -15.27
C PHE A 45 -1.97 -20.01 -15.90
N ALA A 46 -2.42 -21.22 -15.54
CA ALA A 46 -1.80 -22.45 -16.03
C ALA A 46 -1.89 -22.59 -17.56
N ASP A 47 -3.04 -22.22 -18.12
CA ASP A 47 -3.34 -22.35 -19.55
C ASP A 47 -2.87 -21.15 -20.38
N ASP A 48 -2.38 -20.07 -19.75
CA ASP A 48 -1.80 -18.92 -20.46
C ASP A 48 -0.27 -19.03 -20.48
N PRO A 49 0.34 -19.37 -21.62
CA PRO A 49 1.79 -19.47 -21.73
C PRO A 49 2.50 -18.12 -21.65
N ASN A 50 1.77 -17.00 -21.71
CA ASN A 50 2.28 -15.63 -21.70
C ASN A 50 2.07 -14.93 -20.36
N VAL A 51 1.88 -15.68 -19.27
CA VAL A 51 1.95 -15.15 -17.91
C VAL A 51 3.08 -15.84 -17.16
N PHE A 52 4.11 -15.06 -16.85
CA PHE A 52 5.21 -15.46 -15.99
C PHE A 52 4.82 -15.23 -14.53
N VAL A 53 5.04 -16.24 -13.69
CA VAL A 53 4.82 -16.16 -12.24
C VAL A 53 6.12 -16.57 -11.54
N ALA A 54 6.45 -15.86 -10.47
CA ALA A 54 7.60 -16.17 -9.63
C ALA A 54 7.32 -15.83 -8.17
N GLY A 55 8.09 -16.44 -7.28
CA GLY A 55 8.17 -16.06 -5.88
C GLY A 55 9.62 -15.95 -5.46
N ASP A 56 9.92 -15.00 -4.57
CA ASP A 56 11.26 -14.72 -4.07
C ASP A 56 12.30 -14.49 -5.18
N LEU A 57 11.91 -13.83 -6.27
CA LEU A 57 12.77 -13.54 -7.42
C LEU A 57 13.21 -12.08 -7.43
N LEU A 58 14.51 -11.83 -7.49
CA LEU A 58 15.05 -10.47 -7.56
C LEU A 58 14.60 -9.75 -8.83
N TRP A 59 13.91 -8.62 -8.67
CA TRP A 59 13.47 -7.76 -9.76
C TRP A 59 14.35 -6.50 -9.86
N TYR A 60 14.91 -6.29 -11.05
CA TYR A 60 15.70 -5.12 -11.44
C TYR A 60 14.94 -4.25 -12.47
N PRO A 61 14.37 -3.10 -12.06
CA PRO A 61 13.67 -2.20 -12.97
C PRO A 61 14.61 -1.29 -13.78
N VAL A 62 15.87 -1.10 -13.33
CA VAL A 62 16.79 -0.12 -13.95
C VAL A 62 18.11 -0.77 -14.36
N LYS A 63 18.39 -0.75 -15.66
CA LYS A 63 19.67 -1.22 -16.20
C LYS A 63 20.80 -0.28 -15.78
N GLY A 64 21.90 -0.87 -15.35
CA GLY A 64 23.12 -0.22 -14.89
C GLY A 64 23.18 0.07 -13.40
N GLN A 65 22.09 -0.20 -12.65
CA GLN A 65 21.94 0.14 -11.23
C GLN A 65 21.51 -1.11 -10.42
N PRO A 66 22.40 -2.10 -10.21
CA PRO A 66 22.09 -3.37 -9.55
C PRO A 66 21.73 -3.23 -8.06
N GLU A 67 21.87 -2.05 -7.48
CA GLU A 67 21.38 -1.68 -6.14
C GLU A 67 19.89 -1.33 -6.13
N ILE A 68 19.32 -0.95 -7.27
CA ILE A 68 17.89 -0.70 -7.43
C ILE A 68 17.22 -2.04 -7.74
N ARG A 69 16.82 -2.73 -6.68
CA ARG A 69 16.11 -4.01 -6.76
C ARG A 69 15.21 -4.25 -5.57
N VAL A 70 14.28 -5.16 -5.74
CA VAL A 70 13.44 -5.72 -4.67
C VAL A 70 13.15 -7.19 -4.97
N THR A 71 12.85 -7.95 -3.93
CA THR A 71 12.40 -9.34 -4.05
C THR A 71 10.94 -9.39 -3.59
N PRO A 72 9.97 -9.43 -4.51
CA PRO A 72 8.57 -9.73 -4.17
C PRO A 72 8.42 -11.16 -3.65
N ASP A 73 7.57 -11.36 -2.65
CA ASP A 73 7.25 -12.70 -2.17
C ASP A 73 6.52 -13.52 -3.25
N ALA A 74 5.64 -12.87 -4.01
CA ALA A 74 5.11 -13.40 -5.26
C ALA A 74 4.90 -12.28 -6.28
N MET A 75 5.02 -12.61 -7.56
CA MET A 75 4.71 -11.68 -8.64
C MET A 75 4.20 -12.38 -9.89
N ALA A 76 3.48 -11.63 -10.74
CA ALA A 76 3.11 -12.06 -12.08
C ALA A 76 3.37 -10.96 -13.12
N ALA A 77 3.93 -11.35 -14.27
CA ALA A 77 4.19 -10.49 -15.41
C ALA A 77 3.43 -11.01 -16.64
N PHE A 78 2.47 -10.21 -17.11
CA PHE A 78 1.65 -10.51 -18.28
C PHE A 78 2.40 -10.19 -19.58
N GLY A 79 2.14 -10.96 -20.62
CA GLY A 79 2.88 -10.88 -21.89
C GLY A 79 4.31 -11.44 -21.81
N ARG A 80 4.65 -12.15 -20.73
CA ARG A 80 5.96 -12.79 -20.55
C ARG A 80 5.82 -14.31 -20.55
N PRO A 81 6.68 -15.04 -21.29
CA PRO A 81 6.58 -16.48 -21.34
C PRO A 81 6.85 -17.11 -19.97
N LYS A 82 6.37 -18.33 -19.75
CA LYS A 82 6.82 -19.16 -18.62
C LYS A 82 8.29 -19.59 -18.82
N GLY A 83 8.99 -19.88 -17.73
CA GLY A 83 10.41 -20.26 -17.76
C GLY A 83 11.10 -20.17 -16.40
N TYR A 84 12.41 -20.39 -16.40
CA TYR A 84 13.26 -20.29 -15.22
C TYR A 84 14.28 -19.17 -15.41
N TRP A 85 14.29 -18.21 -14.49
CA TRP A 85 15.23 -17.10 -14.45
C TRP A 85 15.89 -17.04 -13.08
N GLY A 86 17.16 -16.64 -13.05
CA GLY A 86 17.86 -16.34 -11.79
C GLY A 86 17.43 -14.99 -11.19
N SER A 87 17.08 -14.03 -12.05
CA SER A 87 16.55 -12.72 -11.68
C SER A 87 15.67 -12.18 -12.80
N TYR A 88 14.71 -11.31 -12.45
CA TYR A 88 13.87 -10.62 -13.40
C TYR A 88 14.50 -9.27 -13.77
N GLN A 89 15.27 -9.25 -14.85
CA GLN A 89 15.88 -8.05 -15.40
C GLN A 89 14.95 -7.41 -16.42
N GLN A 90 14.26 -6.34 -16.02
CA GLN A 90 13.12 -5.81 -16.79
C GLN A 90 13.46 -5.46 -18.25
N TRP A 91 14.69 -5.03 -18.55
CA TRP A 91 15.14 -4.73 -19.91
C TRP A 91 15.30 -5.97 -20.81
N GLU A 92 15.51 -7.14 -20.25
CA GLU A 92 15.51 -8.42 -20.98
C GLU A 92 14.07 -8.92 -21.19
N GLU A 93 13.17 -8.45 -20.33
CA GLU A 93 11.76 -8.83 -20.30
C GLU A 93 10.85 -7.84 -21.07
N GLY A 94 11.38 -7.24 -22.15
CA GLY A 94 10.62 -6.32 -23.00
C GLY A 94 10.28 -4.98 -22.32
N ASN A 95 10.98 -4.64 -21.25
CA ASN A 95 10.70 -3.51 -20.35
C ASN A 95 9.34 -3.59 -19.64
N ILE A 96 8.78 -4.79 -19.50
CA ILE A 96 7.52 -5.03 -18.80
C ILE A 96 7.80 -5.23 -17.31
N ALA A 97 7.28 -4.33 -16.47
CA ALA A 97 7.26 -4.53 -15.02
C ALA A 97 6.23 -5.62 -14.64
N PRO A 98 6.40 -6.34 -13.53
CA PRO A 98 5.32 -7.16 -12.98
C PRO A 98 4.06 -6.32 -12.73
N GLN A 99 2.89 -6.86 -13.08
CA GLN A 99 1.59 -6.20 -12.83
C GLN A 99 0.96 -6.65 -11.52
N VAL A 100 1.36 -7.82 -11.02
CA VAL A 100 0.97 -8.33 -9.71
C VAL A 100 2.22 -8.46 -8.87
N VAL A 101 2.19 -7.90 -7.66
CA VAL A 101 3.23 -8.01 -6.65
C VAL A 101 2.53 -8.25 -5.31
N VAL A 102 2.98 -9.25 -4.57
CA VAL A 102 2.45 -9.60 -3.26
C VAL A 102 3.58 -9.62 -2.24
N GLU A 103 3.27 -9.14 -1.04
CA GLU A 103 4.13 -9.12 0.13
C GLU A 103 3.38 -9.77 1.29
N VAL A 104 4.00 -10.76 1.93
CA VAL A 104 3.49 -11.48 3.09
C VAL A 104 4.26 -11.02 4.31
N LEU A 105 3.62 -10.20 5.15
CA LEU A 105 4.23 -9.70 6.38
C LEU A 105 4.46 -10.82 7.40
N SER A 106 5.59 -10.72 8.10
CA SER A 106 5.98 -11.56 9.23
C SER A 106 5.93 -10.76 10.55
N PRO A 107 5.98 -11.42 11.72
CA PRO A 107 6.08 -10.71 13.01
C PRO A 107 7.30 -9.77 13.12
N GLY A 108 8.40 -10.07 12.42
CA GLY A 108 9.59 -9.23 12.38
C GLY A 108 9.51 -8.06 11.39
N SER A 109 8.47 -7.96 10.58
CA SER A 109 8.34 -6.91 9.55
C SER A 109 8.24 -5.52 10.19
N THR A 110 9.22 -4.66 9.90
CA THR A 110 9.24 -3.30 10.44
C THR A 110 8.49 -2.32 9.53
N ALA A 111 7.91 -1.27 10.12
CA ALA A 111 7.27 -0.20 9.35
C ALA A 111 8.24 0.47 8.35
N THR A 112 9.53 0.58 8.69
CA THR A 112 10.57 1.15 7.82
C THR A 112 10.79 0.30 6.57
N GLU A 113 10.90 -1.02 6.71
CA GLU A 113 11.07 -1.94 5.58
C GLU A 113 9.84 -1.93 4.67
N VAL A 114 8.65 -2.02 5.27
CA VAL A 114 7.38 -1.95 4.55
C VAL A 114 7.26 -0.64 3.77
N ASN A 115 7.58 0.49 4.41
CA ASN A 115 7.55 1.81 3.77
C ASN A 115 8.56 1.92 2.62
N ARG A 116 9.77 1.34 2.77
CA ARG A 116 10.78 1.30 1.72
C ARG A 116 10.32 0.48 0.52
N LYS A 117 9.78 -0.72 0.74
CA LYS A 117 9.27 -1.58 -0.35
C LYS A 117 8.12 -0.90 -1.09
N LEU A 118 7.18 -0.32 -0.38
CA LEU A 118 6.07 0.38 -1.03
C LEU A 118 6.54 1.67 -1.73
N ALA A 119 7.53 2.36 -1.17
CA ALA A 119 8.39 3.36 -1.81
C ALA A 119 8.83 2.98 -3.23
N PHE A 120 9.39 1.77 -3.31
CA PHE A 120 9.90 1.18 -4.53
C PHE A 120 8.74 0.85 -5.51
N TYR A 121 7.68 0.23 -5.02
CA TYR A 121 6.54 -0.17 -5.84
C TYR A 121 5.78 1.03 -6.43
N ASP A 122 5.57 2.10 -5.67
CA ASP A 122 4.96 3.34 -6.15
C ASP A 122 5.77 3.97 -7.30
N ARG A 123 7.09 3.76 -7.32
CA ARG A 123 7.98 4.30 -8.35
C ARG A 123 8.06 3.44 -9.61
N TYR A 124 8.02 2.12 -9.48
CA TYR A 124 8.38 1.20 -10.57
C TYR A 124 7.23 0.31 -11.06
N LEU A 125 6.15 0.16 -10.29
CA LEU A 125 4.95 -0.48 -10.81
C LEU A 125 4.21 0.47 -11.75
N THR A 126 3.55 -0.11 -12.75
CA THR A 126 2.64 0.64 -13.61
C THR A 126 1.26 0.73 -12.96
N SER A 127 0.48 1.76 -13.30
CA SER A 127 -0.88 1.96 -12.79
C SER A 127 -1.91 0.94 -13.29
N GLU A 128 -1.53 0.04 -14.20
CA GLU A 128 -2.37 -1.04 -14.72
C GLU A 128 -2.25 -2.27 -13.80
N THR A 129 -2.72 -2.13 -12.56
CA THR A 129 -2.78 -3.24 -11.60
C THR A 129 -4.01 -4.11 -11.86
N LEU A 130 -3.87 -5.43 -11.67
CA LEU A 130 -4.99 -6.36 -11.72
C LEU A 130 -6.02 -6.01 -10.63
N GLU A 131 -7.26 -5.74 -11.02
CA GLU A 131 -8.35 -5.55 -10.05
C GLU A 131 -8.81 -6.92 -9.52
N ILE A 132 -8.53 -7.17 -8.24
CA ILE A 132 -9.02 -8.36 -7.53
C ILE A 132 -10.31 -7.97 -6.81
N ASN A 133 -11.39 -8.73 -7.01
CA ASN A 133 -12.64 -8.55 -6.27
C ASN A 133 -12.82 -9.67 -5.24
N ASP A 134 -13.45 -9.37 -4.12
CA ASP A 134 -13.90 -10.34 -3.13
C ASP A 134 -15.09 -11.16 -3.66
N PRO A 135 -15.52 -12.23 -2.96
CA PRO A 135 -16.68 -13.03 -3.38
C PRO A 135 -18.00 -12.26 -3.45
N ASN A 136 -18.09 -11.07 -2.83
CA ASN A 136 -19.26 -10.21 -2.86
C ASN A 136 -19.19 -9.15 -3.98
N GLY A 137 -18.11 -9.15 -4.78
CA GLY A 137 -17.88 -8.21 -5.87
C GLY A 137 -17.25 -6.89 -5.44
N GLN A 138 -16.78 -6.77 -4.20
CA GLN A 138 -16.04 -5.60 -3.73
C GLN A 138 -14.57 -5.68 -4.13
N ARG A 139 -14.05 -4.63 -4.76
CA ARG A 139 -12.62 -4.56 -5.11
C ARG A 139 -11.73 -4.54 -3.87
N PHE A 140 -10.75 -5.43 -3.82
CA PHE A 140 -9.64 -5.36 -2.88
C PHE A 140 -8.80 -4.13 -3.18
N GLN A 141 -8.54 -3.33 -2.14
CA GLN A 141 -7.61 -2.21 -2.24
C GLN A 141 -6.18 -2.74 -2.16
N THR A 142 -5.32 -2.22 -3.02
CA THR A 142 -3.87 -2.43 -2.92
C THR A 142 -3.33 -1.76 -1.66
N MET A 143 -2.18 -2.22 -1.17
CA MET A 143 -1.51 -1.62 -0.01
C MET A 143 -1.16 -0.13 -0.25
N ILE A 144 -0.94 0.28 -1.50
CA ILE A 144 -0.69 1.67 -1.88
C ILE A 144 -1.97 2.50 -1.68
N GLU A 145 -3.11 2.05 -2.22
CA GLU A 145 -4.42 2.72 -2.03
C GLU A 145 -4.81 2.79 -0.56
N MET A 146 -4.64 1.70 0.20
CA MET A 146 -4.98 1.68 1.63
C MET A 146 -4.20 2.73 2.41
N ARG A 147 -2.90 2.91 2.15
CA ARG A 147 -2.10 3.95 2.83
C ARG A 147 -2.45 5.36 2.39
N GLN A 148 -2.77 5.57 1.12
CA GLN A 148 -3.28 6.88 0.66
C GLN A 148 -4.59 7.23 1.36
N ASN A 149 -5.51 6.27 1.46
CA ASN A 149 -6.78 6.43 2.17
C ASN A 149 -6.55 6.72 3.66
N LEU A 150 -5.63 6.00 4.30
CA LEU A 150 -5.28 6.24 5.71
C LEU A 150 -4.67 7.63 5.92
N ALA A 151 -3.78 8.07 5.02
CA ALA A 151 -3.18 9.41 5.09
C ALA A 151 -4.24 10.51 4.94
N ILE A 152 -5.16 10.34 3.99
CA ILE A 152 -6.30 11.26 3.79
C ILE A 152 -7.19 11.27 5.03
N ALA A 153 -7.56 10.09 5.56
CA ALA A 153 -8.40 9.98 6.75
C ALA A 153 -7.75 10.61 7.98
N THR A 154 -6.43 10.43 8.15
CA THR A 154 -5.67 11.04 9.25
C THR A 154 -5.66 12.56 9.13
N GLN A 155 -5.39 13.09 7.93
CA GLN A 155 -5.40 14.53 7.68
C GLN A 155 -6.81 15.14 7.90
N GLN A 156 -7.86 14.44 7.48
CA GLN A 156 -9.23 14.86 7.71
C GLN A 156 -9.57 14.89 9.21
N ALA A 157 -9.21 13.84 9.95
CA ALA A 157 -9.44 13.77 11.39
C ALA A 157 -8.69 14.87 12.15
N GLU A 158 -7.45 15.19 11.77
CA GLU A 158 -6.68 16.30 12.33
C GLU A 158 -7.31 17.65 12.01
N ALA A 159 -7.74 17.85 10.75
CA ALA A 159 -8.40 19.08 10.34
C ALA A 159 -9.75 19.28 11.07
N GLU A 160 -10.51 18.21 11.28
CA GLU A 160 -11.75 18.25 12.05
C GLU A 160 -11.50 18.58 13.52
N ARG A 161 -10.48 17.97 14.14
CA ARG A 161 -10.08 18.28 15.51
C ARG A 161 -9.71 19.76 15.68
N LEU A 162 -8.92 20.30 14.76
CA LEU A 162 -8.53 21.71 14.79
C LEU A 162 -9.74 22.64 14.63
N ARG A 163 -10.67 22.30 13.73
CA ARG A 163 -11.92 23.07 13.55
C ARG A 163 -12.77 23.04 14.81
N ALA A 164 -12.94 21.88 15.42
CA ALA A 164 -13.71 21.73 16.66
C ALA A 164 -13.07 22.50 17.82
N GLU A 165 -11.73 22.54 17.90
CA GLU A 165 -11.01 23.31 18.92
C GLU A 165 -11.19 24.82 18.72
N GLN A 166 -11.05 25.32 17.49
CA GLN A 166 -11.31 26.73 17.15
C GLN A 166 -12.77 27.14 17.46
N GLU A 167 -13.71 26.25 17.19
CA GLU A 167 -15.13 26.50 17.45
C GLU A 167 -15.42 26.56 18.97
N ARG A 168 -14.78 25.68 19.75
CA ARG A 168 -14.83 25.72 21.22
C ARG A 168 -14.25 27.01 21.78
N GLU A 169 -13.06 27.42 21.34
CA GLU A 169 -12.44 28.68 21.77
C GLU A 169 -13.32 29.88 21.43
N ARG A 170 -13.90 29.91 20.22
CA ARG A 170 -14.79 30.99 19.80
C ARG A 170 -16.07 31.02 20.64
N ALA A 171 -16.64 29.86 20.97
CA ALA A 171 -17.81 29.77 21.85
C ALA A 171 -17.49 30.27 23.26
N GLU A 172 -16.33 29.91 23.82
CA GLU A 172 -15.87 30.39 25.13
C GLU A 172 -15.60 31.91 25.14
N GLN A 173 -15.00 32.45 24.09
CA GLN A 173 -14.80 33.90 23.94
C GLN A 173 -16.13 34.66 23.86
N LEU A 174 -17.08 34.15 23.08
CA LEU A 174 -18.42 34.73 22.98
C LEU A 174 -19.13 34.67 24.34
N ARG A 175 -19.07 33.54 25.05
CA ARG A 175 -19.64 33.37 26.40
C ARG A 175 -19.06 34.40 27.37
N THR A 176 -17.74 34.57 27.37
CA THR A 176 -17.04 35.52 28.24
C THR A 176 -17.47 36.96 27.94
N LYS A 177 -17.55 37.33 26.66
CA LYS A 177 -17.98 38.67 26.24
C LYS A 177 -19.45 38.96 26.58
N LEU A 178 -20.32 37.95 26.51
CA LEU A 178 -21.72 38.08 26.93
C LEU A 178 -21.84 38.34 28.44
N LEU A 179 -21.06 37.62 29.25
CA LEU A 179 -20.97 37.86 30.70
C LEU A 179 -20.48 39.28 31.03
N GLU A 180 -19.46 39.78 30.32
CA GLU A 180 -18.97 41.17 30.49
C GLU A 180 -20.04 42.23 30.16
N LEU A 181 -20.92 41.94 29.20
CA LEU A 181 -22.04 42.81 28.82
C LEU A 181 -23.25 42.69 29.77
N GLY A 182 -23.15 41.87 30.82
CA GLY A 182 -24.22 41.65 31.80
C GLY A 182 -25.37 40.76 31.29
N VAL A 183 -25.16 40.04 30.18
CA VAL A 183 -26.13 39.11 29.61
C VAL A 183 -25.74 37.70 30.07
N ASP A 184 -26.61 37.05 30.86
CA ASP A 184 -26.40 35.66 31.27
C ASP A 184 -26.67 34.71 30.09
N PRO A 185 -25.64 34.03 29.55
CA PRO A 185 -25.79 33.15 28.40
C PRO A 185 -26.60 31.87 28.71
N GLU A 186 -26.85 31.53 29.98
CA GLU A 186 -27.65 30.37 30.39
C GLU A 186 -29.14 30.71 30.59
N SER A 187 -29.48 32.01 30.65
CA SER A 187 -30.84 32.51 30.92
C SER A 187 -31.87 32.24 29.81
N GLY A 188 -31.42 31.73 28.65
CA GLY A 188 -32.26 31.34 27.52
C GLY A 188 -32.65 29.86 27.47
N SER A 189 -32.27 29.06 28.46
CA SER A 189 -32.59 27.62 28.52
C SER A 189 -34.00 27.28 29.02
N ASP A 190 -34.78 28.28 29.45
CA ASP A 190 -36.20 28.14 29.86
C ASP A 190 -37.19 28.28 28.69
N PHE A 191 -36.82 27.89 27.46
CA PHE A 191 -37.82 27.64 26.43
C PHE A 191 -38.33 26.20 26.58
N ASP A 192 -39.48 26.07 27.24
CA ASP A 192 -40.25 24.83 27.45
C ASP A 192 -40.19 23.87 26.24
N ASP A 193 -39.45 22.77 26.40
CA ASP A 193 -39.41 21.64 25.48
C ASP A 193 -40.65 20.74 25.64
N HIS A 194 -41.84 21.32 25.48
CA HIS A 194 -43.10 20.57 25.51
C HIS A 194 -43.59 20.11 24.13
N SER A 195 -42.76 20.20 23.07
CA SER A 195 -43.19 19.83 21.71
C SER A 195 -42.34 18.83 20.93
N LEU A 196 -41.19 18.36 21.42
CA LEU A 196 -40.34 17.43 20.66
C LEU A 196 -40.35 15.96 21.14
N SER A 197 -41.28 15.57 22.01
CA SER A 197 -41.37 14.20 22.55
C SER A 197 -41.99 13.14 21.62
N GLN A 198 -42.07 13.36 20.30
CA GLN A 198 -42.64 12.36 19.37
C GLN A 198 -41.71 11.80 18.29
N SER A 199 -40.44 12.19 18.15
CA SER A 199 -39.64 11.74 16.99
C SER A 199 -38.31 11.01 17.25
N LEU A 200 -37.99 10.62 18.49
CA LEU A 200 -36.76 9.86 18.76
C LEU A 200 -37.04 8.60 19.61
N ARG A 201 -37.81 7.68 19.03
CA ARG A 201 -37.71 6.25 19.33
C ARG A 201 -37.24 5.55 18.07
N SER A 202 -35.92 5.42 17.92
CA SER A 202 -35.24 4.34 17.22
C SER A 202 -33.74 4.59 17.30
N GLU A 203 -33.20 4.45 18.50
CA GLU A 203 -31.78 4.21 18.71
C GLU A 203 -31.57 2.69 18.89
N HIS A 204 -30.37 2.23 18.53
CA HIS A 204 -29.82 0.87 18.71
C HIS A 204 -30.11 -0.18 17.63
N ILE A 205 -29.12 -0.42 16.76
CA ILE A 205 -28.26 -1.62 16.75
C ILE A 205 -27.18 -1.37 15.68
N LEU A 206 -25.98 -0.95 16.08
CA LEU A 206 -24.72 -1.19 15.36
C LEU A 206 -23.57 -1.13 16.37
N GLN A 207 -23.61 -2.06 17.33
CA GLN A 207 -22.40 -2.62 17.93
C GLN A 207 -22.32 -4.08 17.50
N ASP A 208 -21.09 -4.55 17.34
CA ASP A 208 -20.65 -5.89 16.92
C ASP A 208 -20.59 -6.16 15.42
N PHE A 209 -19.40 -5.99 14.83
CA PHE A 209 -18.83 -7.01 13.96
C PHE A 209 -17.28 -7.04 14.06
N PHE A 210 -16.82 -8.05 14.81
CA PHE A 210 -15.51 -8.74 14.89
C PHE A 210 -14.46 -8.41 13.80
N ARG A 211 -13.15 -8.24 14.09
CA ARG A 211 -12.20 -9.18 14.74
C ARG A 211 -12.14 -10.56 14.06
N VAL A 212 -11.65 -10.64 12.82
CA VAL A 212 -10.79 -11.71 12.25
C VAL A 212 -10.24 -11.16 10.92
N ILE A 213 -8.98 -10.71 10.89
CA ILE A 213 -7.91 -11.10 9.95
C ILE A 213 -6.60 -10.92 10.74
#